data_AF-B8HLQ6-F1
#
_entry.id   AF-B8HLQ6-F1
#
_cell.length_a   1.000
_cell.length_b   1.000
_cell.length_c   1.000
_cell.angle_alpha   90.00
_cell.angle_beta   90.00
_cell.angle_gamma   90.00
#
_symmetry.space_group_name_H-M   'P 1'
#
loop_
_entity.id
_entity.type
_entity.pdbx_description
1 polymer ?
#
loop_
_entity_poly.entity_id
_entity_poly.type
_entity_poly.pdbx_seq_one_letter_code
_entity_poly.pdbx_strand_id
1 'polypeptide(L)'
;MARQREWDLKYGDDRWTVGYVIDGEFVTQDEALELIYHRSYEEHFRRHPEDLEELIRTAKVLRNPHAEATTGVDLQVPAIMDYLARHNLSLQGSEVVDIGSWQGQASHALSIRLSPLHIKVVGNDRMTLENFWQSKKCLAVWEEE
;
A
#
# COMPACT_ATOMS: atom_id res chain seq x y z
N MET A 1 -10.28 -13.79 6.13
CA MET A 1 -11.09 -14.35 7.25
C MET A 1 -10.56 -15.66 7.84
N ALA A 2 -10.20 -16.69 7.06
CA ALA A 2 -9.74 -17.97 7.64
C ALA A 2 -8.45 -17.85 8.48
N ARG A 3 -7.47 -17.06 8.00
CA ARG A 3 -6.17 -16.90 8.66
C ARG A 3 -6.21 -16.02 9.92
N GLN A 4 -7.03 -14.96 9.89
CA GLN A 4 -7.27 -14.12 11.07
C GLN A 4 -7.88 -14.95 12.19
N ARG A 5 -8.96 -15.69 11.91
CA ARG A 5 -9.59 -16.61 12.87
C ARG A 5 -8.64 -17.69 13.40
N GLU A 6 -7.74 -18.18 12.57
CA GLU A 6 -6.72 -19.14 12.99
C GLU A 6 -5.75 -18.51 14.00
N TRP A 7 -5.31 -17.28 13.76
CA TRP A 7 -4.42 -16.56 14.67
C TRP A 7 -5.14 -16.07 15.93
N ASP A 8 -6.38 -15.63 15.83
CA ASP A 8 -7.26 -15.32 16.97
C ASP A 8 -7.40 -16.55 17.88
N LEU A 9 -7.65 -17.73 17.30
CA LEU A 9 -7.72 -18.98 18.05
C LEU A 9 -6.37 -19.36 18.68
N LYS A 10 -5.27 -19.16 17.95
CA LYS A 10 -3.93 -19.62 18.37
C LYS A 10 -3.28 -18.70 19.40
N TYR A 11 -3.40 -17.40 19.21
CA TYR A 11 -2.70 -16.39 19.99
C TYR A 11 -3.64 -15.60 20.90
N GLY A 12 -4.97 -15.65 20.70
CA GLY A 12 -5.95 -14.83 21.41
C GLY A 12 -6.21 -13.51 20.69
N ASP A 13 -7.46 -13.04 20.78
CA ASP A 13 -7.89 -11.76 20.22
C ASP A 13 -7.01 -10.63 20.79
N ASP A 14 -6.62 -9.70 19.94
CA ASP A 14 -5.76 -8.54 20.25
C ASP A 14 -4.34 -8.87 20.76
N ARG A 15 -3.91 -10.14 20.75
CA ARG A 15 -2.55 -10.56 21.14
C ARG A 15 -1.63 -10.82 19.95
N TRP A 16 -2.04 -10.44 18.75
CA TRP A 16 -1.20 -10.49 17.57
C TRP A 16 -1.56 -9.39 16.58
N THR A 17 -0.58 -8.95 15.78
CA THR A 17 -0.84 -8.07 14.64
C THR A 17 0.15 -8.32 13.52
N VAL A 18 -0.28 -8.04 12.28
CA VAL A 18 0.64 -8.01 11.15
C VAL A 18 1.23 -6.61 11.06
N GLY A 19 2.55 -6.53 10.94
CA GLY A 19 3.26 -5.28 10.72
C GLY A 19 4.60 -5.54 10.07
N TYR A 20 5.58 -4.70 10.36
CA TYR A 20 6.86 -4.67 9.67
C TYR A 20 7.99 -4.51 10.66
N VAL A 21 9.16 -5.07 10.35
CA VAL A 21 10.39 -4.75 11.08
C VAL A 21 11.20 -3.72 10.29
N ILE A 22 11.30 -2.50 10.81
CA ILE A 22 12.07 -1.41 10.24
C ILE A 22 13.18 -1.06 11.23
N ASP A 23 14.44 -1.15 10.79
CA ASP A 23 15.62 -0.88 11.62
C ASP A 23 15.66 -1.62 12.97
N GLY A 24 15.07 -2.81 13.02
CA GLY A 24 15.00 -3.66 14.22
C GLY A 24 13.79 -3.40 15.10
N GLU A 25 12.98 -2.39 14.78
CA GLU A 25 11.76 -2.04 15.51
C GLU A 25 10.52 -2.55 14.79
N PHE A 26 9.54 -3.01 15.57
CA PHE A 26 8.24 -3.38 15.05
C PHE A 26 7.42 -2.12 14.76
N VAL A 27 6.83 -2.07 13.57
CA VAL A 27 6.00 -0.97 13.07
C VAL A 27 4.67 -1.54 12.61
N THR A 28 3.57 -0.93 13.07
CA THR A 28 2.21 -1.31 12.70
C THR A 28 1.89 -0.99 11.24
N GLN A 29 0.76 -1.49 10.73
CA GLN A 29 0.29 -1.14 9.39
C GLN A 29 -0.03 0.34 9.23
N ASP A 30 -0.60 0.97 10.25
CA ASP A 30 -0.93 2.40 10.24
C ASP A 30 0.34 3.26 10.24
N GLU A 31 1.33 2.90 11.05
CA GLU A 31 2.63 3.58 11.04
C GLU A 31 3.37 3.36 9.71
N ALA A 32 3.33 2.15 9.15
CA ALA A 32 3.92 1.88 7.85
C ALA A 32 3.22 2.65 6.72
N LEU A 33 1.90 2.82 6.80
CA LEU A 33 1.13 3.64 5.88
C LEU A 33 1.68 5.07 5.83
N GLU A 34 1.89 5.69 6.99
CA GLU A 34 2.41 7.06 7.08
C GLU A 34 3.91 7.15 6.71
N LEU A 35 4.74 6.35 7.36
CA LEU A 35 6.20 6.49 7.33
C LEU A 35 6.81 5.97 6.02
N ILE A 36 6.16 4.99 5.39
CA ILE A 36 6.69 4.32 4.20
C ILE A 36 5.80 4.58 3.00
N TYR A 37 4.53 4.15 3.02
CA TYR A 37 3.71 4.14 1.80
C TYR A 37 3.35 5.55 1.34
N HIS A 38 2.77 6.39 2.20
CA HIS A 38 2.44 7.79 1.91
C HIS A 38 3.66 8.54 1.38
N ARG A 39 4.77 8.52 2.14
CA ARG A 39 6.01 9.22 1.74
C ARG A 39 6.61 8.70 0.43
N SER A 40 6.46 7.41 0.14
CA SER A 40 6.93 6.83 -1.12
C SER A 40 6.11 7.31 -2.32
N TYR A 41 4.78 7.41 -2.17
CA TYR A 41 3.91 7.96 -3.21
C TYR A 41 4.07 9.48 -3.35
N GLU A 42 4.23 10.21 -2.25
CA GLU A 42 4.55 11.65 -2.26
C GLU A 42 5.83 11.91 -3.06
N GLU A 43 6.91 11.17 -2.76
CA GLU A 43 8.18 11.31 -3.48
C GLU A 43 8.05 10.89 -4.96
N HIS A 44 7.24 9.87 -5.26
CA HIS A 44 6.94 9.49 -6.65
C HIS A 44 6.25 10.62 -7.40
N PHE A 45 5.15 11.16 -6.88
CA PHE A 45 4.40 12.24 -7.53
C PHE A 45 5.22 13.54 -7.64
N ARG A 46 6.12 13.80 -6.70
CA ARG A 46 7.05 14.92 -6.79
C ARG A 46 8.04 14.77 -7.95
N ARG A 47 8.47 13.53 -8.24
CA ARG A 47 9.39 13.22 -9.35
C ARG A 47 8.69 13.01 -10.69
N HIS A 48 7.43 12.61 -10.64
CA HIS A 48 6.59 12.24 -11.79
C HIS A 48 5.23 12.96 -11.71
N PRO A 49 5.21 14.31 -11.80
CA PRO A 49 3.96 15.07 -11.74
C PRO A 49 2.98 14.67 -12.85
N GLU A 50 3.48 14.19 -13.99
CA GLU A 50 2.65 13.68 -15.09
C GLU A 50 1.80 12.47 -14.68
N ASP A 51 2.29 11.61 -13.79
CA ASP A 51 1.53 10.47 -13.28
C ASP A 51 0.38 10.93 -12.36
N LEU A 52 0.62 11.97 -11.56
CA LEU A 52 -0.40 12.57 -10.72
C LEU A 52 -1.49 13.25 -11.57
N GLU A 53 -1.10 14.02 -12.58
CA GLU A 53 -2.04 14.67 -13.50
C GLU A 53 -2.87 13.65 -14.31
N GLU A 54 -2.24 12.57 -14.76
CA GLU A 54 -2.94 11.48 -15.44
C GLU A 54 -3.91 10.78 -14.46
N LEU A 55 -3.47 10.47 -13.24
CA LEU A 55 -4.30 9.88 -12.21
C LEU A 55 -5.57 10.69 -11.96
N ILE A 56 -5.42 11.99 -11.70
CA ILE A 56 -6.52 12.89 -11.37
C ILE A 56 -7.53 12.96 -12.53
N ARG A 57 -7.06 13.02 -13.77
CA ARG A 57 -7.93 13.13 -14.95
C ARG A 57 -8.62 11.83 -15.34
N THR A 58 -7.99 10.70 -15.08
CA THR A 58 -8.50 9.39 -15.53
C THR A 58 -9.38 8.74 -14.47
N ALA A 59 -8.91 8.68 -13.23
CA ALA A 59 -9.58 7.92 -12.19
C ALA A 59 -10.80 8.68 -11.64
N LYS A 60 -11.87 7.93 -11.41
CA LYS A 60 -12.98 8.24 -10.50
C LYS A 60 -12.77 7.55 -9.15
N VAL A 61 -12.24 6.33 -9.20
CA VAL A 61 -11.99 5.49 -8.02
C VAL A 61 -10.74 4.65 -8.26
N LEU A 62 -10.01 4.40 -7.18
CA LEU A 62 -8.86 3.51 -7.15
C LEU A 62 -9.23 2.16 -6.54
N ARG A 63 -8.62 1.10 -7.04
CA ARG A 63 -8.75 -0.26 -6.51
C ARG A 63 -7.42 -0.96 -6.42
N ASN A 64 -7.31 -1.89 -5.49
CA ASN A 64 -6.18 -2.81 -5.42
C ASN A 64 -6.68 -4.24 -5.58
N PRO A 65 -6.77 -4.75 -6.83
CA PRO A 65 -7.38 -6.06 -7.09
C PRO A 65 -6.63 -7.20 -6.41
N HIS A 66 -5.32 -7.05 -6.14
CA HIS A 66 -4.56 -8.05 -5.40
C HIS A 66 -4.99 -8.12 -3.93
N ALA A 67 -5.13 -6.97 -3.25
CA ALA A 67 -5.58 -6.92 -1.87
C ALA A 67 -7.02 -7.43 -1.75
N GLU A 68 -7.91 -7.01 -2.65
CA GLU A 68 -9.30 -7.48 -2.73
C GLU A 68 -9.38 -9.01 -2.87
N ALA A 69 -8.60 -9.60 -3.78
CA ALA A 69 -8.62 -11.04 -4.05
C ALA A 69 -8.00 -11.87 -2.92
N THR A 70 -6.95 -11.37 -2.26
CA THR A 70 -6.23 -12.10 -1.21
C THR A 70 -6.79 -11.85 0.19
N THR A 71 -7.74 -10.93 0.33
CA THR A 71 -8.15 -10.36 1.63
C THR A 71 -6.97 -9.80 2.43
N GLY A 72 -5.91 -9.41 1.72
CA GLY A 72 -4.74 -8.76 2.28
C GLY A 72 -5.04 -7.29 2.59
N VAL A 73 -4.20 -6.70 3.43
CA VAL A 73 -4.31 -5.28 3.74
C VAL A 73 -3.81 -4.45 2.56
N ASP A 74 -4.63 -3.50 2.13
CA ASP A 74 -4.28 -2.53 1.10
C ASP A 74 -3.71 -1.28 1.76
N LEU A 75 -2.45 -0.97 1.49
CA LEU A 75 -1.82 0.28 1.93
C LEU A 75 -1.54 1.22 0.76
N GLN A 76 -1.69 0.76 -0.48
CA GLN A 76 -1.41 1.55 -1.66
C GLN A 76 -2.54 2.56 -1.93
N VAL A 77 -3.79 2.10 -1.96
CA VAL A 77 -4.92 3.00 -2.20
C VAL A 77 -5.06 4.04 -1.08
N PRO A 78 -5.02 3.66 0.22
CA PRO A 78 -5.05 4.65 1.30
C PRO A 78 -3.93 5.68 1.20
N ALA A 79 -2.70 5.27 0.87
CA ALA A 79 -1.57 6.21 0.75
C ALA A 79 -1.79 7.24 -0.37
N ILE A 80 -2.27 6.81 -1.54
CA ILE A 80 -2.54 7.72 -2.66
C ILE A 80 -3.71 8.65 -2.32
N MET A 81 -4.79 8.12 -1.74
CA MET A 81 -5.97 8.92 -1.39
C MET A 81 -5.67 9.94 -0.29
N ASP A 82 -4.85 9.58 0.69
CA ASP A 82 -4.37 10.50 1.73
C ASP A 82 -3.49 11.61 1.15
N TYR A 83 -2.58 11.27 0.23
CA TYR A 83 -1.81 12.28 -0.52
C TYR A 83 -2.74 13.28 -1.22
N LEU A 84 -3.74 12.81 -1.98
CA LEU A 84 -4.68 13.71 -2.66
C LEU A 84 -5.41 14.62 -1.65
N ALA A 85 -5.89 14.05 -0.54
CA ALA A 85 -6.60 14.80 0.49
C ALA A 85 -5.71 15.89 1.13
N ARG A 86 -4.48 15.57 1.52
CA ARG A 86 -3.53 16.53 2.12
C ARG A 86 -3.18 17.68 1.17
N HIS A 87 -3.24 17.43 -0.13
CA HIS A 87 -2.95 18.42 -1.17
C HIS A 87 -4.19 19.13 -1.73
N ASN A 88 -5.39 18.92 -1.15
CA ASN A 88 -6.67 19.45 -1.65
C ASN A 88 -6.95 19.07 -3.12
N LEU A 89 -6.50 17.89 -3.52
CA LEU A 89 -6.73 17.31 -4.83
C LEU A 89 -7.85 16.27 -4.74
N SER A 90 -8.55 16.07 -5.84
CA SER A 90 -9.60 15.06 -5.96
C SER A 90 -9.47 14.36 -7.30
N LEU A 91 -9.89 13.09 -7.35
CA LEU A 91 -10.08 12.38 -8.60
C LEU A 91 -11.23 13.01 -9.40
N GLN A 92 -10.99 13.31 -10.68
CA GLN A 92 -11.92 14.06 -11.56
C GLN A 92 -12.36 13.26 -12.78
N GLY A 93 -11.77 12.09 -12.99
CA GLY A 93 -12.09 11.24 -14.12
C GLY A 93 -13.36 10.40 -13.94
N SER A 94 -13.55 9.46 -14.84
CA SER A 94 -14.71 8.56 -14.89
C SER A 94 -14.36 7.09 -14.72
N GLU A 95 -13.08 6.74 -14.73
CA GLU A 95 -12.63 5.35 -14.82
C GLU A 95 -12.32 4.72 -13.46
N VAL A 96 -12.37 3.40 -13.41
CA VAL A 96 -11.79 2.62 -12.32
C VAL A 96 -10.33 2.38 -12.67
N VAL A 97 -9.40 2.89 -11.85
CA VAL A 97 -7.97 2.66 -12.05
C VAL A 97 -7.48 1.70 -10.96
N ASP A 98 -7.01 0.54 -11.38
CA ASP A 98 -6.38 -0.43 -10.49
C ASP A 98 -4.95 0.02 -10.18
N ILE A 99 -4.45 -0.33 -9.00
CA ILE A 99 -3.05 -0.22 -8.63
C ILE A 99 -2.38 -1.57 -8.86
N GLY A 100 -1.45 -1.61 -9.82
CA GLY A 100 -0.82 -2.84 -10.29
C GLY A 100 -1.62 -3.58 -11.36
N SER A 101 -1.30 -4.85 -11.53
CA SER A 101 -2.01 -5.76 -12.43
C SER A 101 -2.49 -6.99 -11.67
N TRP A 102 -3.58 -7.58 -12.14
CA TRP A 102 -4.12 -8.83 -11.63
C TRP A 102 -4.25 -9.83 -12.77
N GLN A 103 -3.71 -11.04 -12.58
CA GLN A 103 -3.68 -12.09 -13.62
C GLN A 103 -3.13 -11.60 -14.97
N GLY A 104 -2.13 -10.71 -14.93
CA GLY A 104 -1.49 -10.13 -16.13
C GLY A 104 -2.28 -9.02 -16.80
N GLN A 105 -3.41 -8.59 -16.25
CA GLN A 105 -4.22 -7.49 -16.78
C GLN A 105 -4.12 -6.25 -15.89
N ALA A 106 -3.99 -5.10 -16.53
CA ALA A 106 -4.04 -3.78 -15.90
C ALA A 106 -5.17 -2.98 -16.56
N SER A 107 -5.90 -2.19 -15.77
CA SER A 107 -6.95 -1.30 -16.28
C SER A 107 -6.38 -0.14 -17.10
N HIS A 108 -5.23 0.42 -16.67
CA HIS A 108 -4.55 1.49 -17.39
C HIS A 108 -3.03 1.29 -17.40
N ALA A 109 -2.33 1.98 -18.31
CA ALA A 109 -0.86 2.06 -18.27
C ALA A 109 -0.38 2.63 -16.92
N LEU A 110 -1.11 3.61 -16.39
CA LEU A 110 -0.88 4.22 -15.08
C LEU A 110 -0.93 3.18 -13.95
N SER A 111 -1.78 2.17 -14.04
CA SER A 111 -1.88 1.09 -13.04
C SER A 111 -0.54 0.39 -12.81
N ILE A 112 0.23 0.20 -13.88
CA ILE A 112 1.56 -0.39 -13.79
C ILE A 112 2.54 0.58 -13.14
N ARG A 113 2.52 1.86 -13.52
CA ARG A 113 3.44 2.87 -12.99
C ARG A 113 3.23 3.15 -11.50
N LEU A 114 1.98 3.09 -11.03
CA LEU A 114 1.63 3.24 -9.61
C LEU A 114 1.72 1.94 -8.80
N SER A 115 2.08 0.83 -9.45
CA SER A 115 2.22 -0.47 -8.80
C SER A 115 3.32 -0.46 -7.72
N PRO A 116 3.16 -1.20 -6.61
CA PRO A 116 4.23 -1.40 -5.63
C PRO A 116 5.49 -2.05 -6.22
N LEU A 117 5.40 -2.66 -7.41
CA LEU A 117 6.55 -3.17 -8.17
C LEU A 117 7.43 -2.05 -8.75
N HIS A 118 6.90 -0.84 -8.91
CA HIS A 118 7.60 0.31 -9.51
C HIS A 118 7.86 1.42 -8.51
N ILE A 119 6.94 1.66 -7.57
CA ILE A 119 7.10 2.69 -6.53
C ILE A 119 8.29 2.34 -5.63
N LYS A 120 9.20 3.30 -5.49
CA LYS A 120 10.41 3.17 -4.65
C LYS A 120 10.10 3.54 -3.21
N VAL A 121 10.74 2.84 -2.28
CA VAL A 121 10.70 3.20 -0.86
C VAL A 121 11.35 4.56 -0.68
N VAL A 122 10.69 5.46 0.06
CA VAL A 122 11.27 6.76 0.43
C VAL A 122 12.69 6.59 1.01
N GLY A 123 13.64 7.36 0.51
CA GLY A 123 15.05 7.28 0.94
C GLY A 123 15.83 6.06 0.43
N ASN A 124 15.22 5.15 -0.34
CA ASN A 124 15.88 3.97 -0.92
C ASN A 124 15.39 3.68 -2.36
N ASP A 125 16.08 4.26 -3.34
CA ASP A 125 15.75 4.15 -4.77
C ASP A 125 15.96 2.75 -5.37
N ARG A 126 16.67 1.87 -4.67
CA ARG A 126 16.93 0.49 -5.08
C ARG A 126 15.83 -0.47 -4.63
N MET A 127 15.06 -0.10 -3.60
CA MET A 127 14.02 -0.94 -3.03
C MET A 127 12.64 -0.47 -3.48
N THR A 128 11.82 -1.39 -3.96
CA THR A 128 10.40 -1.13 -4.28
C THR A 128 9.52 -1.41 -3.08
N LEU A 129 8.31 -0.86 -3.04
CA LEU A 129 7.33 -1.15 -2.00
C LEU A 129 7.00 -2.65 -1.91
N GLU A 130 6.95 -3.36 -3.06
CA GLU A 130 6.74 -4.81 -3.06
C GLU A 130 7.90 -5.54 -2.36
N ASN A 131 9.15 -5.20 -2.69
CA ASN A 131 10.32 -5.81 -2.05
C ASN A 131 10.38 -5.49 -0.55
N PHE A 132 9.99 -4.28 -0.15
CA PHE A 132 9.85 -3.90 1.25
C PHE A 132 8.81 -4.78 1.96
N TRP A 133 7.61 -4.90 1.40
CA TRP A 133 6.54 -5.73 1.94
C TRP A 133 6.96 -7.19 2.12
N GLN A 134 7.57 -7.79 1.08
CA GLN A 134 8.00 -9.19 1.13
C GLN A 134 9.11 -9.44 2.14
N SER A 135 10.02 -8.47 2.34
CA SER A 135 11.20 -8.64 3.20
C SER A 135 10.99 -8.25 4.66
N LYS A 136 10.08 -7.30 4.94
CA LYS A 136 9.92 -6.72 6.28
C LYS A 136 8.67 -7.17 7.01
N LYS A 137 7.66 -7.69 6.31
CA LYS A 137 6.40 -8.10 6.92
C LYS A 137 6.59 -9.24 7.92
N CYS A 138 6.02 -9.08 9.10
CA CYS A 138 6.05 -10.08 10.16
C CYS A 138 4.69 -10.15 10.88
N LEU A 139 4.52 -11.24 11.64
CA LEU A 139 3.45 -11.39 12.62
C LEU A 139 4.06 -11.14 14.00
N ALA A 140 3.70 -10.03 14.64
CA ALA A 140 4.03 -9.80 16.04
C ALA A 140 3.00 -10.49 16.93
N VAL A 141 3.47 -11.10 18.01
CA VAL A 141 2.65 -11.76 19.03
C VAL A 141 3.15 -11.25 20.39
N TRP A 142 2.23 -10.80 21.23
CA TRP A 142 2.56 -10.33 22.58
C TRP A 142 2.41 -11.47 23.57
N GLU A 143 3.44 -11.67 24.39
CA GLU A 143 3.37 -12.60 25.54
C GLU A 143 2.76 -11.86 26.73
N GLU A 144 1.91 -12.55 27.49
CA GLU A 144 1.50 -12.07 28.82
C GLU A 144 2.73 -12.16 29.74
N GLU A 145 2.99 -11.12 30.54
CA GLU A 145 3.95 -11.19 31.65
C GLU A 145 3.50 -12.17 32.74
#